data_AF-A4E8H0-F1
#
_entry.id   AF-A4E8H0-F1
#
_cell.length_a   1.000
_cell.length_b   1.000
_cell.length_c   1.000
_cell.angle_alpha   90.00
_cell.angle_beta   90.00
_cell.angle_gamma   90.00
#
_symmetry.space_group_name_H-M   'P 1'
#
loop_
_entity.id
_entity.type
_entity.pdbx_description
1 polymer ?
#
loop_
_entity_poly.entity_id
_entity_poly.type
_entity_poly.pdbx_seq_one_letter_code
_entity_poly.pdbx_strand_id
1 'polypeptide(L)'
;MFLDDDQNISRDALDVLEAKAIDYVRTHGSYETDNSATPKPYVDPYKEEAVERLHERILFRMSALGYDLDRVDQGPAGASVVFHTKKNGIRGSGRYDKATGHFTVLAGSKVNLSKPALKNAAVAASRREIFGDSGGIAELAEDLEFPTPSAAAVFVLGGSQNGWTEWVDNDGETLNQVYRSEDK
;
A
#
# COMPACT_ATOMS: atom_id res chain seq x y z
N MET A 1 -9.67 16.20 26.58
CA MET A 1 -10.75 16.05 27.58
C MET A 1 -12.00 15.55 26.85
N PHE A 2 -12.44 14.32 27.11
CA PHE A 2 -13.75 13.84 26.66
C PHE A 2 -14.76 14.31 27.70
N LEU A 3 -15.70 15.16 27.29
CA LEU A 3 -16.84 15.54 28.09
C LEU A 3 -18.03 14.90 27.41
N ASP A 4 -18.38 13.70 27.87
CA ASP A 4 -19.74 13.19 27.75
C ASP A 4 -20.31 13.19 29.16
N ASP A 5 -21.53 13.72 29.30
CA ASP A 5 -22.25 13.84 30.56
C ASP A 5 -22.52 12.46 31.13
N ASP A 6 -21.61 11.89 31.95
CA ASP A 6 -21.83 10.75 32.86
C ASP A 6 -22.68 9.56 32.31
N GLN A 7 -22.69 9.33 31.00
CA GLN A 7 -23.38 8.20 30.40
C GLN A 7 -22.44 7.00 30.44
N ASN A 8 -22.68 6.12 31.40
CA ASN A 8 -22.04 4.81 31.43
C ASN A 8 -22.36 4.08 30.11
N ILE A 9 -21.36 3.85 29.27
CA ILE A 9 -21.55 3.21 27.96
C ILE A 9 -22.01 1.77 28.22
N SER A 10 -23.27 1.47 27.89
CA SER A 10 -23.81 0.11 28.00
C SER A 10 -23.14 -0.82 27.00
N ARG A 11 -23.05 -2.12 27.33
CA ARG A 11 -22.50 -3.14 26.42
C ARG A 11 -23.14 -3.10 25.04
N ASP A 12 -24.46 -2.99 24.97
CA ASP A 12 -25.17 -2.92 23.69
C ASP A 12 -24.76 -1.69 22.86
N ALA A 13 -24.48 -0.56 23.52
CA ALA A 13 -24.02 0.66 22.85
C ALA A 13 -22.58 0.50 22.34
N LEU A 14 -21.74 -0.22 23.09
CA LEU A 14 -20.38 -0.56 22.68
C LEU A 14 -20.38 -1.51 21.49
N ASP A 15 -21.23 -2.52 21.49
CA ASP A 15 -21.35 -3.50 20.40
C ASP A 15 -21.84 -2.80 19.11
N VAL A 16 -22.77 -1.85 19.22
CA VAL A 16 -23.22 -1.00 18.08
C VAL A 16 -22.10 -0.08 17.59
N LEU A 17 -21.34 0.52 18.51
CA LEU A 17 -20.21 1.37 18.14
C LEU A 17 -19.10 0.58 17.43
N GLU A 18 -18.79 -0.64 17.89
CA GLU A 18 -17.84 -1.54 17.23
C GLU A 18 -18.32 -1.89 15.82
N ALA A 19 -19.59 -2.28 15.67
CA ALA A 19 -20.14 -2.61 14.35
C ALA A 19 -20.07 -1.41 13.39
N LYS A 20 -20.39 -0.20 13.85
CA LYS A 20 -20.27 1.02 13.04
C LYS A 20 -18.82 1.35 12.69
N ALA A 21 -17.87 1.18 13.61
CA ALA A 21 -16.45 1.44 13.35
C ALA A 21 -15.86 0.44 12.33
N ILE A 22 -16.19 -0.84 12.44
CA ILE A 22 -15.78 -1.88 11.48
C ILE A 22 -16.38 -1.60 10.10
N ASP A 23 -17.67 -1.25 10.04
CA ASP A 23 -18.34 -0.91 8.79
C ASP A 23 -17.72 0.33 8.15
N TYR A 24 -17.47 1.37 8.94
CA TYR A 24 -16.83 2.61 8.49
C TYR A 24 -15.46 2.34 7.86
N VAL A 25 -14.60 1.60 8.57
CA VAL A 25 -13.26 1.24 8.08
C VAL A 25 -13.32 0.44 6.78
N ARG A 26 -14.26 -0.52 6.66
CA ARG A 26 -14.40 -1.35 5.46
C ARG A 26 -14.95 -0.59 4.25
N THR A 27 -15.63 0.54 4.45
CA THR A 27 -16.34 1.27 3.39
C THR A 27 -15.68 2.60 3.01
N HIS A 28 -14.93 3.25 3.92
CA HIS A 28 -14.44 4.62 3.73
C HIS A 28 -12.92 4.73 3.47
N GLY A 29 -12.09 3.76 3.92
CA GLY A 29 -10.62 3.85 3.79
C GLY A 29 -9.93 2.51 3.51
N SER A 30 -8.65 2.55 3.16
CA SER A 30 -7.86 1.35 2.81
C SER A 30 -7.25 0.65 4.03
N TYR A 31 -8.02 0.56 5.12
CA TYR A 31 -7.55 0.03 6.40
C TYR A 31 -7.95 -1.44 6.57
N GLU A 32 -7.03 -2.25 7.07
CA GLU A 32 -7.30 -3.66 7.42
C GLU A 32 -7.86 -3.75 8.83
N THR A 33 -8.82 -4.65 9.03
CA THR A 33 -9.38 -4.97 10.35
C THR A 33 -9.05 -6.41 10.71
N ASP A 34 -8.39 -6.64 11.84
CA ASP A 34 -8.18 -8.01 12.37
C ASP A 34 -9.52 -8.71 12.69
N ASN A 35 -10.58 -7.94 12.92
CA ASN A 35 -11.92 -8.47 13.12
C ASN A 35 -12.56 -8.83 11.77
N SER A 36 -12.50 -10.12 11.42
CA SER A 36 -13.12 -10.68 10.21
C SER A 36 -14.62 -10.96 10.37
N ALA A 37 -15.16 -10.87 11.59
CA ALA A 37 -16.59 -11.00 11.83
C ALA A 37 -17.32 -9.72 11.43
N THR A 38 -18.58 -9.86 11.01
CA THR A 38 -19.49 -8.72 10.84
C THR A 38 -20.51 -8.77 11.98
N PRO A 39 -20.27 -8.03 13.08
CA PRO A 39 -21.17 -8.05 14.22
C PRO A 39 -22.55 -7.51 13.80
N LYS A 40 -23.60 -8.15 14.32
CA LYS A 40 -25.00 -7.73 14.16
C LYS A 40 -25.60 -7.44 15.54
N PRO A 41 -25.21 -6.32 16.17
CA PRO A 41 -25.66 -5.98 17.50
C PRO A 41 -27.14 -5.57 17.50
N TYR A 42 -27.79 -5.73 18.65
CA TYR A 42 -29.11 -5.15 18.87
C TYR A 42 -28.97 -3.64 19.07
N VAL A 43 -29.69 -2.85 18.28
CA VAL A 43 -29.74 -1.41 18.42
C VAL A 43 -30.97 -1.04 19.25
N ASP A 44 -30.74 -0.45 20.42
CA ASP A 44 -31.79 0.17 21.22
C ASP A 44 -32.23 1.48 20.53
N PRO A 45 -33.49 1.61 20.07
CA PRO A 45 -33.96 2.81 19.37
C PRO A 45 -33.82 4.11 20.16
N TYR A 46 -33.77 4.03 21.49
CA TYR A 46 -33.61 5.22 22.34
C TYR A 46 -32.15 5.68 22.47
N LYS A 47 -31.19 4.84 22.08
CA LYS A 47 -29.75 5.10 22.22
C LYS A 47 -29.03 5.24 20.88
N GLU A 48 -29.69 4.91 19.78
CA GLU A 48 -29.15 5.00 18.42
C GLU A 48 -28.50 6.37 18.16
N GLU A 49 -29.25 7.45 18.39
CA GLU A 49 -28.77 8.83 18.17
C GLU A 49 -27.55 9.18 19.04
N ALA A 50 -27.50 8.66 20.27
CA ALA A 50 -26.37 8.88 21.17
C ALA A 50 -25.10 8.16 20.67
N VAL A 51 -25.25 6.92 20.20
CA VAL A 51 -24.15 6.14 19.63
C VAL A 51 -23.65 6.77 18.32
N GLU A 52 -24.55 7.30 17.49
CA GLU A 52 -24.18 8.01 16.26
C GLU A 52 -23.38 9.27 16.53
N ARG A 53 -23.86 10.14 17.43
CA ARG A 53 -23.11 11.33 17.83
C ARG A 53 -21.75 10.99 18.44
N LEU A 54 -21.68 9.89 19.21
CA LEU A 54 -20.42 9.41 19.77
C LEU A 54 -19.45 8.97 18.66
N HIS A 55 -19.95 8.19 17.70
CA HIS A 55 -19.17 7.74 16.54
C HIS A 55 -18.61 8.93 15.73
N GLU A 56 -19.43 9.90 15.38
CA GLU A 56 -19.00 11.10 14.65
C GLU A 56 -17.93 11.90 15.42
N ARG A 57 -18.09 12.05 16.74
CA ARG A 57 -17.10 12.73 17.58
C ARG A 57 -15.77 11.99 17.66
N ILE A 58 -15.81 10.66 17.63
CA ILE A 58 -14.59 9.84 17.57
C ILE A 58 -13.89 10.08 16.24
N LEU A 59 -14.60 9.98 15.11
CA LEU A 59 -14.03 10.23 13.78
C LEU A 59 -13.43 11.62 13.66
N PHE A 60 -14.14 12.65 14.13
CA PHE A 60 -13.64 14.03 14.15
C PHE A 60 -12.33 14.17 14.94
N ARG A 61 -12.23 13.55 16.12
CA ARG A 61 -11.03 13.61 16.95
C ARG A 61 -9.88 12.83 16.32
N MET A 62 -10.16 11.69 15.71
CA MET A 62 -9.16 10.90 14.99
C MET A 62 -8.56 11.74 13.85
N SER A 63 -9.40 12.37 13.03
CA SER A 63 -8.98 13.29 11.97
C SER A 63 -8.14 14.46 12.51
N ALA A 64 -8.60 15.12 13.59
CA ALA A 64 -7.88 16.23 14.22
C ALA A 64 -6.51 15.84 14.81
N LEU A 65 -6.33 14.57 15.18
CA LEU A 65 -5.07 14.01 15.67
C LEU A 65 -4.17 13.50 14.53
N GLY A 66 -4.61 13.61 13.27
CA GLY A 66 -3.86 13.14 12.09
C GLY A 66 -4.11 11.69 11.69
N TYR A 67 -5.12 11.02 12.29
CA TYR A 67 -5.59 9.72 11.86
C TYR A 67 -6.72 9.90 10.86
N ASP A 68 -6.38 9.81 9.57
CA ASP A 68 -7.33 9.98 8.47
C ASP A 68 -7.97 8.63 8.10
N LEU A 69 -9.09 8.27 8.73
CA LEU A 69 -9.79 7.01 8.43
C LEU A 69 -10.43 6.97 7.03
N ASP A 70 -10.54 8.12 6.37
CA ASP A 70 -10.99 8.26 4.98
C ASP A 70 -9.82 8.21 4.01
N ARG A 71 -8.59 8.00 4.52
CA ARG A 71 -7.42 7.77 3.69
C ARG A 71 -7.63 6.49 2.89
N VAL A 72 -8.02 6.71 1.66
CA VAL A 72 -7.86 5.74 0.60
C VAL A 72 -6.36 5.71 0.29
N ASP A 73 -5.67 4.65 0.71
CA ASP A 73 -4.39 4.36 0.07
C ASP A 73 -4.70 4.23 -1.42
N GLN A 74 -4.15 5.15 -2.22
CA GLN A 74 -4.10 5.09 -3.68
C GLN A 74 -3.12 3.97 -4.07
N GLY A 75 -3.43 2.76 -3.63
CA GLY A 75 -2.74 1.52 -3.89
C GLY A 75 -3.78 0.41 -3.84
N PRO A 76 -3.80 -0.52 -4.81
CA PRO A 76 -4.88 -1.48 -4.93
C PRO A 76 -5.03 -2.36 -3.69
N ALA A 77 -6.28 -2.62 -3.32
CA ALA A 77 -6.71 -3.38 -2.15
C ALA A 77 -6.07 -4.77 -2.04
N GLY A 78 -5.69 -5.11 -0.79
CA GLY A 78 -5.02 -6.35 -0.42
C GLY A 78 -3.50 -6.17 -0.43
N ALA A 79 -2.90 -6.08 0.77
CA ALA A 79 -1.46 -6.00 1.02
C ALA A 79 -0.60 -6.01 -0.25
N SER A 80 -0.32 -4.82 -0.81
CA SER A 80 0.39 -4.69 -2.08
C SER A 80 1.69 -5.50 -2.05
N VAL A 81 1.65 -6.67 -2.69
CA VAL A 81 2.72 -7.67 -2.63
C VAL A 81 4.00 -6.95 -2.99
N VAL A 82 4.92 -6.88 -2.02
CA VAL A 82 6.21 -6.24 -2.24
C VAL A 82 7.09 -7.23 -2.98
N PHE A 83 7.33 -6.92 -4.25
CA PHE A 83 8.25 -7.69 -5.07
C PHE A 83 9.66 -7.24 -4.81
N HIS A 84 10.60 -8.18 -4.85
CA HIS A 84 12.01 -7.92 -4.77
C HIS A 84 12.79 -8.55 -5.93
N THR A 85 13.89 -7.91 -6.32
CA THR A 85 14.78 -8.44 -7.36
C THR A 85 15.69 -9.55 -6.82
N LYS A 86 15.83 -10.66 -7.56
CA LYS A 86 16.69 -11.80 -7.17
C LYS A 86 18.15 -11.69 -7.69
N LYS A 87 18.38 -10.92 -8.75
CA LYS A 87 19.67 -10.91 -9.48
C LYS A 87 20.76 -10.09 -8.78
N ASN A 88 21.99 -10.62 -8.85
CA ASN A 88 23.25 -9.94 -8.55
C ASN A 88 23.42 -9.43 -7.10
N GLY A 89 22.67 -9.97 -6.13
CA GLY A 89 22.73 -9.52 -4.73
C GLY A 89 22.13 -8.13 -4.50
N ILE A 90 21.40 -7.60 -5.47
CA ILE A 90 20.75 -6.29 -5.42
C ILE A 90 19.29 -6.52 -5.05
N ARG A 91 18.89 -5.96 -3.90
CA ARG A 91 17.51 -5.96 -3.41
C ARG A 91 16.89 -4.61 -3.73
N GLY A 92 16.31 -4.48 -4.92
CA GLY A 92 15.28 -3.48 -5.16
C GLY A 92 13.94 -4.06 -4.71
N SER A 93 13.11 -3.24 -4.07
CA SER A 93 11.75 -3.57 -3.66
C SER A 93 10.74 -2.69 -4.38
N GLY A 94 9.59 -3.22 -4.73
CA GLY A 94 8.57 -2.44 -5.41
C GLY A 94 7.19 -3.08 -5.40
N ARG A 95 6.21 -2.29 -5.81
CA ARG A 95 4.80 -2.65 -5.86
C ARG A 95 4.30 -2.53 -7.29
N TYR A 96 3.49 -3.48 -7.71
CA TYR A 96 2.83 -3.46 -9.01
C TYR A 96 1.35 -3.14 -8.83
N ASP A 97 0.85 -2.20 -9.63
CA ASP A 97 -0.57 -1.90 -9.71
C ASP A 97 -1.17 -2.55 -10.95
N LYS A 98 -2.09 -3.51 -10.73
CA LYS A 98 -2.79 -4.21 -11.80
C LYS A 98 -3.76 -3.30 -12.57
N ALA A 99 -4.34 -2.29 -11.93
CA ALA A 99 -5.34 -1.42 -12.52
C ALA A 99 -4.72 -0.45 -13.54
N THR A 100 -3.56 0.13 -13.20
CA THR A 100 -2.83 1.07 -14.05
C THR A 100 -1.74 0.39 -14.89
N GLY A 101 -1.27 -0.79 -14.48
CA GLY A 101 -0.11 -1.46 -15.05
C GLY A 101 1.22 -0.83 -14.63
N HIS A 102 1.19 0.11 -13.69
CA HIS A 102 2.36 0.84 -13.20
C HIS A 102 3.11 0.04 -12.13
N PHE A 103 4.37 0.40 -11.94
CA PHE A 103 5.24 -0.25 -10.98
C PHE A 103 6.02 0.79 -10.19
N THR A 104 5.87 0.79 -8.88
CA THR A 104 6.53 1.74 -7.98
C THR A 104 7.70 1.06 -7.30
N VAL A 105 8.90 1.57 -7.51
CA VAL A 105 10.11 1.15 -6.79
C VAL A 105 10.16 1.93 -5.49
N LEU A 106 10.25 1.24 -4.36
CA LEU A 106 10.20 1.86 -3.03
C LEU A 106 11.57 2.45 -2.64
N ALA A 107 11.55 3.50 -1.83
CA ALA A 107 12.72 4.05 -1.16
C ALA A 107 13.45 2.96 -0.36
N GLY A 108 14.79 3.08 -0.26
CA GLY A 108 15.65 2.05 0.31
C GLY A 108 16.01 0.92 -0.67
N SER A 109 15.44 0.92 -1.88
CA SER A 109 15.81 -0.04 -2.92
C SER A 109 17.24 0.14 -3.41
N LYS A 110 17.97 -0.97 -3.52
CA LYS A 110 19.31 -0.97 -4.11
C LYS A 110 19.25 -0.96 -5.64
N VAL A 111 20.03 -0.08 -6.27
CA VAL A 111 20.07 0.14 -7.72
C VAL A 111 21.47 -0.12 -8.27
N ASN A 112 21.58 -0.93 -9.32
CA ASN A 112 22.83 -1.31 -9.99
C ASN A 112 23.27 -0.30 -11.06
N LEU A 113 24.05 0.71 -10.70
CA LEU A 113 24.57 1.68 -11.64
C LEU A 113 25.75 1.16 -12.47
N SER A 114 26.32 -0.02 -12.15
CA SER A 114 27.40 -0.62 -12.95
C SER A 114 26.99 -1.06 -14.36
N LYS A 115 25.67 -1.21 -14.62
CA LYS A 115 25.16 -1.55 -15.95
C LYS A 115 24.31 -0.41 -16.50
N PRO A 116 24.53 0.06 -17.73
CA PRO A 116 23.71 1.11 -18.33
C PRO A 116 22.30 0.57 -18.60
N ALA A 117 21.28 1.43 -18.47
CA ALA A 117 19.93 1.10 -18.92
C ALA A 117 19.94 1.04 -20.46
N LEU A 118 19.65 -0.14 -21.02
CA LEU A 118 19.66 -0.36 -22.47
C LEU A 118 18.23 -0.26 -23.01
N LYS A 119 18.06 0.35 -24.18
CA LYS A 119 16.77 0.45 -24.91
C LYS A 119 15.64 1.21 -24.20
N ASN A 120 15.92 1.90 -23.10
CA ASN A 120 14.96 2.79 -22.42
C ASN A 120 15.63 4.12 -22.06
N ALA A 121 15.52 5.09 -22.98
CA ALA A 121 16.16 6.40 -22.84
C ALA A 121 15.61 7.22 -21.66
N ALA A 122 14.31 7.09 -21.37
CA ALA A 122 13.69 7.75 -20.23
C ALA A 122 14.29 7.24 -18.91
N VAL A 123 14.39 5.92 -18.74
CA VAL A 123 15.01 5.31 -17.56
C VAL A 123 16.50 5.66 -17.45
N ALA A 124 17.22 5.74 -18.57
CA ALA A 124 18.62 6.18 -18.57
C ALA A 124 18.77 7.65 -18.13
N ALA A 125 17.85 8.52 -18.55
CA ALA A 125 17.83 9.92 -18.12
C ALA A 125 17.52 10.04 -16.62
N SER A 126 16.47 9.37 -16.12
CA SER A 126 16.12 9.38 -14.70
C SER A 126 17.25 8.87 -13.81
N ARG A 127 18.00 7.84 -14.23
CA ARG A 127 19.17 7.36 -13.48
C ARG A 127 20.27 8.41 -13.38
N ARG A 128 20.53 9.14 -14.47
CA ARG A 128 21.53 10.21 -14.48
C ARG A 128 21.08 11.42 -13.66
N GLU A 129 19.79 11.73 -13.67
CA GLU A 129 19.21 12.80 -12.86
C GLU A 129 19.29 12.49 -11.37
N ILE A 130 18.92 11.27 -10.96
CA ILE A 130 18.86 10.87 -9.55
C ILE A 130 20.25 10.55 -8.99
N PHE A 131 21.09 9.84 -9.75
CA PHE A 131 22.37 9.32 -9.23
C PHE A 131 23.61 10.00 -9.83
N GLY A 132 23.47 10.89 -10.82
CA GLY A 132 24.60 11.53 -11.49
C GLY A 132 25.52 10.52 -12.17
N ASP A 133 26.83 10.69 -11.95
CA ASP A 133 27.89 9.79 -12.44
C ASP A 133 28.28 8.72 -11.39
N SER A 134 27.43 8.47 -10.40
CA SER A 134 27.68 7.45 -9.38
C SER A 134 27.74 6.05 -10.02
N GLY A 135 28.76 5.28 -9.67
CA GLY A 135 28.93 3.90 -10.10
C GLY A 135 28.71 2.90 -8.96
N GLY A 136 28.41 1.64 -9.28
CA GLY A 136 28.24 0.58 -8.29
C GLY A 136 26.80 0.36 -7.86
N ILE A 137 26.56 0.23 -6.56
CA ILE A 137 25.23 0.04 -5.98
C ILE A 137 24.85 1.32 -5.24
N ALA A 138 23.75 1.95 -5.65
CA ALA A 138 23.18 3.11 -4.97
C ALA A 138 21.87 2.72 -4.27
N GLU A 139 21.45 3.54 -3.31
CA GLU A 139 20.17 3.39 -2.62
C GLU A 139 19.21 4.48 -3.09
N LEU A 140 17.97 4.11 -3.39
CA LEU A 140 16.94 5.03 -3.83
C LEU A 140 16.38 5.81 -2.62
N ALA A 141 16.37 7.14 -2.70
CA ALA A 141 15.95 7.99 -1.58
C ALA A 141 14.43 8.13 -1.44
N GLU A 142 13.69 8.06 -2.55
CA GLU A 142 12.25 8.29 -2.61
C GLU A 142 11.56 7.25 -3.51
N ASP A 143 10.28 7.01 -3.27
CA ASP A 143 9.49 6.11 -4.10
C ASP A 143 9.40 6.66 -5.53
N LEU A 144 9.65 5.81 -6.52
CA LEU A 144 9.64 6.20 -7.93
C LEU A 144 8.73 5.29 -8.74
N GLU A 145 7.73 5.91 -9.37
CA GLU A 145 6.76 5.21 -10.21
C GLU A 145 7.25 5.08 -11.65
N PHE A 146 7.01 3.91 -12.23
CA PHE A 146 7.30 3.59 -13.62
C PHE A 146 6.05 3.12 -14.35
N PRO A 147 5.89 3.45 -15.63
CA PRO A 147 4.70 3.08 -16.39
C PRO A 147 4.61 1.58 -16.68
N THR A 148 5.69 0.81 -16.50
CA THR A 148 5.71 -0.64 -16.70
C THR A 148 6.68 -1.34 -15.73
N PRO A 149 6.43 -2.61 -15.37
CA PRO A 149 7.33 -3.39 -14.50
C PRO A 149 8.71 -3.60 -15.13
N SER A 150 8.79 -3.67 -16.46
CA SER A 150 10.07 -3.78 -17.17
C SER A 150 10.89 -2.49 -17.08
N ALA A 151 10.26 -1.32 -17.12
CA ALA A 151 10.96 -0.05 -16.91
C ALA A 151 11.56 0.03 -15.50
N ALA A 152 10.79 -0.37 -14.47
CA ALA A 152 11.28 -0.47 -13.10
C ALA A 152 12.45 -1.47 -12.96
N ALA A 153 12.37 -2.65 -13.59
CA ALA A 153 13.45 -3.63 -13.55
C ALA A 153 14.72 -3.13 -14.26
N VAL A 154 14.59 -2.43 -15.39
CA VAL A 154 15.71 -1.80 -16.10
C VAL A 154 16.32 -0.68 -15.25
N PHE A 155 15.51 0.09 -14.52
CA PHE A 155 16.00 1.11 -13.60
C PHE A 155 16.84 0.50 -12.47
N VAL A 156 16.34 -0.57 -11.85
CA VAL A 156 17.01 -1.22 -10.72
C VAL A 156 18.25 -2.00 -11.15
N LEU A 157 18.17 -2.85 -12.18
CA LEU A 157 19.24 -3.80 -12.52
C LEU A 157 20.13 -3.34 -13.69
N GLY A 158 19.69 -2.36 -14.47
CA GLY A 158 20.32 -1.98 -15.73
C GLY A 158 20.12 -3.03 -16.84
N GLY A 159 20.66 -2.77 -18.03
CA GLY A 159 20.57 -3.64 -19.19
C GLY A 159 19.16 -3.75 -19.77
N SER A 160 18.86 -4.89 -20.39
CA SER A 160 17.52 -5.26 -20.86
C SER A 160 16.94 -6.27 -19.88
N GLN A 161 15.84 -5.91 -19.21
CA GLN A 161 15.21 -6.77 -18.19
C GLN A 161 13.75 -7.07 -18.56
N ASN A 162 13.28 -8.26 -18.17
CA ASN A 162 11.88 -8.63 -18.28
C ASN A 162 11.20 -8.48 -16.91
N GLY A 163 10.47 -7.39 -16.70
CA GLY A 163 9.87 -7.10 -15.39
C GLY A 163 8.96 -8.21 -14.88
N TRP A 164 8.31 -8.96 -15.77
CA TRP A 164 7.42 -10.05 -15.40
C TRP A 164 8.11 -11.24 -14.72
N THR A 165 9.42 -11.41 -14.94
CA THR A 165 10.20 -12.52 -14.39
C THR A 165 11.26 -12.09 -13.38
N GLU A 166 11.67 -10.82 -13.39
CA GLU A 166 12.70 -10.31 -12.47
C GLU A 166 12.16 -9.95 -11.08
N TRP A 167 10.90 -9.52 -11.02
CA TRP A 167 10.20 -9.21 -9.78
C TRP A 167 9.61 -10.49 -9.20
N VAL A 168 10.06 -10.87 -8.00
CA VAL A 168 9.55 -12.04 -7.26
C VAL A 168 9.08 -11.62 -5.88
N ASP A 169 8.02 -12.24 -5.37
CA ASP A 169 7.52 -12.00 -4.02
C ASP A 169 8.31 -12.80 -2.97
N ASN A 170 7.85 -12.72 -1.72
CA ASN A 170 8.45 -13.43 -0.58
C ASN A 170 8.35 -14.96 -0.70
N ASP A 171 7.35 -15.48 -1.41
CA ASP A 171 7.16 -16.91 -1.68
C ASP A 171 8.00 -17.38 -2.88
N GLY A 172 8.66 -16.44 -3.57
CA GLY A 172 9.50 -16.70 -4.74
C GLY A 172 8.72 -16.80 -6.04
N GLU A 173 7.43 -16.45 -6.04
CA GLU A 173 6.60 -16.38 -7.24
C GLU A 173 6.89 -15.09 -8.01
N THR A 174 6.96 -15.21 -9.32
CA THR A 174 7.22 -14.06 -10.21
C THR A 174 5.98 -13.21 -10.36
N LEU A 175 6.15 -11.93 -10.69
CA LEU A 175 5.06 -11.02 -11.04
C LEU A 175 4.13 -11.61 -12.12
N ASN A 176 4.69 -12.37 -13.08
CA ASN A 176 3.90 -13.11 -14.07
C ASN A 176 3.00 -14.17 -13.43
N GLN A 177 3.49 -14.92 -12.45
CA GLN A 177 2.71 -15.94 -11.77
C GLN A 177 1.61 -15.32 -10.91
N VAL A 178 1.94 -14.27 -10.17
CA VAL A 178 0.96 -13.62 -9.27
C VAL A 178 -0.17 -12.94 -10.05
N TYR A 179 0.12 -12.30 -11.19
CA TYR A 179 -0.86 -11.43 -11.88
C TYR A 179 -1.33 -11.90 -13.25
N ARG A 180 -0.60 -12.81 -13.92
CA ARG A 180 -0.96 -13.31 -15.27
C ARG A 180 -1.29 -14.80 -15.30
N SER A 181 -1.22 -15.50 -14.18
CA SER A 181 -1.72 -16.87 -14.07
C SER A 181 -3.23 -16.90 -13.88
N GLU A 182 -3.98 -16.53 -14.92
CA GLU A 182 -5.34 -17.02 -15.14
C GLU A 182 -5.45 -17.52 -16.58
N ASP A 183 -5.19 -18.83 -16.74
CA ASP A 183 -6.02 -19.71 -17.56
C ASP A 183 -5.71 -21.17 -17.17
N LYS A 184 -6.41 -21.68 -16.16
CA LYS A 184 -6.80 -23.10 -16.05
C LYS A 184 -8.03 -23.25 -15.17
#